data_AF-A0A844GHM0-F1
#
_entry.id   AF-A0A844GHM0-F1
#
_cell.length_a   1.000
_cell.length_b   1.000
_cell.length_c   1.000
_cell.angle_alpha   90.00
_cell.angle_beta   90.00
_cell.angle_gamma   90.00
#
_symmetry.space_group_name_H-M   'P 1'
#
loop_
_entity.id
_entity.type
_entity.pdbx_description
1 polymer ?
#
loop_
_entity_poly.entity_id
_entity_poly.type
_entity_poly.pdbx_seq_one_letter_code
_entity_poly.pdbx_strand_id
1 'polypeptide(L)' 'MNTTNNNARHEHSHSDYVRTQGNFANTTNDDVIIMKSIREITSRGNNAEVKRRSDGRLAVYEVKKSITIG' A
#
# COMPACT_ATOMS: atom_id res chain seq x y z
N MET A 1 35.32 -18.85 32.07
CA MET A 1 34.92 -18.60 30.67
C MET A 1 33.55 -17.96 30.66
N ASN A 2 33.41 -16.76 30.10
CA ASN A 2 32.13 -16.08 29.91
C ASN A 2 31.74 -16.21 28.44
N THR A 3 30.72 -17.00 28.13
CA THR A 3 30.31 -17.28 26.74
C THR A 3 29.31 -16.21 26.31
N THR A 4 29.80 -15.18 25.61
CA THR A 4 28.95 -14.15 24.98
C THR A 4 28.15 -14.79 23.85
N ASN A 5 26.83 -14.86 24.01
CA ASN A 5 25.89 -15.32 22.99
C ASN A 5 25.78 -14.27 21.88
N ASN A 6 26.34 -14.59 20.71
CA ASN A 6 26.21 -13.82 19.48
C ASN A 6 24.89 -14.18 18.77
N ASN A 7 23.77 -13.67 19.27
CA ASN A 7 22.52 -13.69 18.49
C ASN A 7 22.54 -12.54 17.48
N ALA A 8 23.28 -12.76 16.40
CA ALA A 8 23.29 -11.89 15.24
C ALA A 8 22.04 -12.14 14.39
N ARG A 9 21.34 -11.05 14.08
CA ARG A 9 20.49 -10.82 12.89
C ARG A 9 19.17 -11.58 12.83
N HIS A 10 18.08 -10.82 12.88
CA HIS A 10 17.11 -10.71 11.80
C HIS A 10 16.28 -9.45 12.07
N GLU A 11 16.64 -8.33 11.43
CA GLU A 11 15.75 -7.16 11.37
C GLU A 11 14.52 -7.57 10.56
N HIS A 12 13.40 -7.80 11.26
CA HIS A 12 12.10 -7.96 10.63
C HIS A 12 11.65 -6.61 10.06
N SER A 13 12.09 -6.32 8.84
CA SER A 13 11.34 -5.41 7.97
C SER A 13 10.13 -6.17 7.42
N HIS A 14 9.12 -6.36 8.28
CA HIS A 14 7.79 -6.79 7.83
C HIS A 14 7.12 -5.60 7.15
N SER A 15 7.50 -5.34 5.90
CA SER A 15 6.55 -4.76 4.96
C SER A 15 5.70 -5.92 4.46
N ASP A 16 4.70 -6.28 5.26
CA ASP A 16 3.67 -7.24 4.89
C ASP A 16 2.83 -6.65 3.76
N TYR A 17 3.36 -6.66 2.54
CA TYR A 17 2.50 -6.65 1.36
C TYR A 17 1.76 -7.98 1.39
N VAL A 18 0.58 -7.94 2.02
CA VAL A 18 -0.38 -9.05 2.14
C VAL A 18 -0.61 -9.64 0.75
N ARG A 19 0.08 -10.74 0.46
CA ARG A 19 -0.05 -11.52 -0.77
C ARG A 19 -1.33 -12.35 -0.67
N THR A 20 -2.49 -11.74 -0.90
CA THR A 20 -3.70 -12.51 -1.18
C THR A 20 -3.60 -13.09 -2.58
N GLN A 21 -3.54 -14.42 -2.67
CA GLN A 21 -3.66 -15.18 -3.90
C GLN A 21 -5.08 -15.00 -4.47
N GLY A 22 -5.26 -14.00 -5.33
CA GLY A 22 -6.46 -13.80 -6.13
C GLY A 22 -6.12 -13.89 -7.61
N ASN A 23 -6.98 -14.51 -8.42
CA ASN A 23 -6.78 -14.74 -9.85
C ASN A 23 -6.30 -13.47 -10.60
N PHE A 24 -5.02 -13.43 -10.98
CA PHE A 24 -4.36 -12.30 -11.66
C PHE A 24 -4.67 -12.18 -13.16
N ALA A 25 -5.64 -12.95 -13.68
CA ALA A 25 -5.82 -13.12 -15.12
C ALA A 25 -6.35 -11.87 -15.86
N ASN A 26 -6.78 -10.82 -15.14
CA ASN A 26 -7.21 -9.53 -15.72
C ASN A 26 -6.56 -8.31 -15.02
N THR A 27 -5.50 -8.49 -14.22
CA THR A 27 -5.08 -7.49 -13.23
C THR A 27 -4.06 -6.47 -13.72
N THR A 28 -3.26 -6.77 -14.75
CA THR A 28 -2.13 -5.89 -15.12
C THR A 28 -2.57 -4.48 -15.51
N ASN A 29 -3.68 -4.35 -16.24
CA ASN A 29 -4.21 -3.02 -16.61
C ASN A 29 -4.87 -2.33 -15.42
N ASP A 30 -5.62 -3.07 -14.60
CA ASP A 30 -6.28 -2.53 -13.42
C ASP A 30 -5.23 -2.04 -12.39
N ASP A 31 -4.18 -2.82 -12.13
CA ASP A 31 -3.09 -2.46 -11.22
C ASP A 31 -2.32 -1.21 -11.69
N VAL A 32 -2.07 -1.08 -13.00
CA VAL A 32 -1.44 0.11 -13.58
C VAL A 32 -2.35 1.34 -13.41
N ILE A 33 -3.66 1.20 -13.63
CA ILE A 33 -4.63 2.29 -13.45
C ILE A 33 -4.69 2.70 -11.97
N ILE A 34 -4.79 1.72 -11.05
CA ILE A 34 -4.80 1.95 -9.59
C ILE A 34 -3.55 2.74 -9.19
N MET A 35 -2.37 2.26 -9.57
CA MET A 35 -1.11 2.90 -9.20
C MET A 35 -0.94 4.28 -9.83
N LYS A 36 -1.42 4.48 -11.07
CA LYS A 36 -1.42 5.79 -11.71
C LYS A 36 -2.30 6.78 -10.93
N SER A 37 -3.52 6.39 -10.55
CA SER A 37 -4.43 7.24 -9.76
C SER A 37 -3.84 7.59 -8.39
N ILE A 38 -3.22 6.64 -7.69
CA ILE A 38 -2.57 6.90 -6.38
C ILE A 38 -1.45 7.93 -6.53
N ARG A 39 -0.58 7.79 -7.54
CA ARG A 39 0.53 8.74 -7.77
C ARG A 39 0.00 10.12 -8.12
N GLU A 40 -1.08 10.20 -8.91
CA GLU A 40 -1.68 11.46 -9.32
C GLU A 40 -2.33 12.21 -8.14
N ILE A 41 -3.03 11.49 -7.26
CA ILE A 41 -3.65 12.07 -6.08
C ILE A 41 -2.59 12.57 -5.09
N THR A 42 -1.58 11.74 -4.83
CA THR A 42 -0.54 12.06 -3.85
C THR A 42 0.43 13.13 -4.35
N SER A 43 0.65 13.27 -5.66
CA SER A 43 1.44 14.39 -6.21
C SER A 43 0.78 15.75 -6.02
N ARG A 44 -0.56 15.80 -5.89
CA ARG A 44 -1.31 17.00 -5.51
C ARG A 44 -1.26 17.32 -4.01
N GLY A 45 -0.65 16.46 -3.19
CA GLY A 45 -0.60 16.60 -1.73
C GLY A 45 -1.83 16.07 -0.99
N ASN A 46 -2.74 15.37 -1.69
CA ASN A 46 -3.91 14.75 -1.09
C ASN A 46 -3.64 13.28 -0.72
N ASN A 47 -4.49 12.71 0.13
CA ASN A 47 -4.43 11.30 0.48
C ASN A 47 -5.23 10.47 -0.54
N ALA A 48 -4.82 9.23 -0.79
CA ALA A 48 -5.58 8.28 -1.58
C ALA A 48 -6.13 7.17 -0.69
N GLU A 49 -7.43 6.91 -0.77
CA GLU A 49 -8.08 5.77 -0.12
C GLU A 49 -8.38 4.70 -1.17
N VAL A 50 -8.03 3.44 -0.89
CA VAL A 50 -8.31 2.31 -1.77
C VAL A 50 -9.34 1.40 -1.10
N LYS A 51 -10.45 1.12 -1.79
CA LYS A 51 -11.54 0.30 -1.28
C LYS A 51 -11.91 -0.81 -2.26
N ARG A 52 -12.18 -2.01 -1.74
CA ARG A 52 -12.76 -3.10 -2.52
C ARG A 52 -14.27 -2.90 -2.69
N ARG A 53 -14.74 -2.90 -3.94
CA ARG A 53 -16.15 -2.83 -4.30
C ARG A 53 -16.84 -4.18 -4.11
N SER A 54 -18.18 -4.18 -4.16
CA SER A 54 -18.99 -5.41 -4.11
C SER A 54 -18.72 -6.37 -5.28
N ASP A 55 -18.25 -5.83 -6.42
CA ASP A 55 -17.82 -6.60 -7.60
C ASP A 55 -16.40 -7.20 -7.46
N GLY A 56 -15.73 -6.97 -6.32
CA GLY A 56 -14.38 -7.48 -6.06
C GLY A 56 -13.24 -6.61 -6.62
N ARG A 57 -13.52 -5.58 -7.43
CA ARG A 57 -12.50 -4.67 -7.97
C ARG A 57 -12.10 -3.61 -6.94
N LEU A 58 -10.91 -3.05 -7.11
CA LEU A 58 -10.43 -1.94 -6.31
C LEU A 58 -10.88 -0.61 -6.90
N ALA A 59 -11.19 0.35 -6.02
CA ALA A 59 -11.47 1.74 -6.37
C ALA A 59 -10.56 2.65 -5.56
N VAL A 60 -10.06 3.71 -6.20
CA VAL A 60 -9.22 4.74 -5.54
C VAL A 60 -10.02 6.03 -5.43
N TYR A 61 -10.03 6.62 -4.24
CA TYR A 61 -10.69 7.90 -3.95
C TYR A 61 -9.67 8.93 -3.46
N GLU A 62 -9.82 10.17 -3.90
CA GLU A 62 -9.04 11.30 -3.39
C GLU A 62 -9.67 11.83 -2.11
N VAL A 63 -8.90 11.82 -1.04
CA VAL A 63 -9.27 12.38 0.26
C VAL A 63 -8.52 13.70 0.43
N LYS A 64 -9.25 14.81 0.33
CA LYS A 64 -8.70 16.15 0.46
C LYS A 64 -8.15 16.37 1.87
N LYS A 65 -6.86 16.71 1.97
CA LYS A 65 -6.31 17.21 3.23
C LYS A 65 -6.74 18.66 3.40
N SER A 66 -7.57 18.94 4.39
CA SER A 66 -7.69 20.30 4.92
C SER A 66 -6.47 20.58 5.80
N ILE A 67 -5.50 21.33 5.30
CA ILE A 67 -4.47 21.91 6.16
C ILE A 67 -5.15 23.07 6.90
N THR A 68 -5.74 22.79 8.06
CA THR A 68 -6.17 23.85 8.97
C THR A 68 -4.92 24.41 9.63
N ILE A 69 -4.45 25.57 9.13
CA ILE A 69 -3.47 26.39 9.86
C ILE A 69 -4.30 27.14 10.90
N GLY A 70 -4.19 26.72 12.16
CA GLY A 70 -4.73 27.43 13.32
C GLY A 70 -3.75 28.44 13.86
#